data_AF-A0A317DED2-F1
#
_entry.id   AF-A0A317DED2-F1
#
_cell.length_a   1.000
_cell.length_b   1.000
_cell.length_c   1.000
_cell.angle_alpha   90.00
_cell.angle_beta   90.00
_cell.angle_gamma   90.00
#
_symmetry.space_group_name_H-M   'P 1'
#
loop_
_entity.id
_entity.type
_entity.pdbx_description
1 polymer ?
#
loop_
_entity_poly.entity_id
_entity_poly.type
_entity_poly.pdbx_seq_one_letter_code
_entity_poly.pdbx_strand_id
1 'polypeptide(L)'
;MHISAHLDVDVLALETDDQLSVLVELTAPAASTRDVDRPASTLQVVLDRSGSMAGGRLDGAKTALIGLIDRLDPGDNFGLVAFDDRVEVAVAAGPLADKQAVKRAISKLDARGSTDLSAGYLRGLQEASRIAGPAGANVLLISDGHANAGVTDPDTLGAIAAKANADNITTSTLGYGLGYDERLMSAIARGGAGNEHFAEEADTAGALIAGEVDGLLSQTVQAASLLIQPSPHVRAVQIVNDMPATTTGDGLLAELGNFYADETRKLLLTFDIPAIATLGLAQVATCQFTWVELPTLAQHTLTLPLHVNVVPGDQAAGRVPDPTVRTELVYLRVQNAKRRASGHLSASAPDAAHAEIRHAQDALSDALPVAPAHLHDDLTEEATALAYLADQTEHGMIARAAKYSSMDATYKSSKRGRTRPPSTEPN
;
A
#
# COMPACT_ATOMS: atom_id res chain seq x y z
N MET A 1 10.81 12.27 10.84
CA MET A 1 10.76 10.82 10.53
C MET A 1 12.00 10.16 11.12
N HIS A 2 11.86 8.96 11.71
CA HIS A 2 13.00 8.13 12.11
C HIS A 2 13.25 7.09 11.01
N ILE A 3 14.51 6.91 10.61
CA ILE A 3 14.89 6.00 9.53
C ILE A 3 16.06 5.15 10.02
N SER A 4 15.91 3.83 9.96
CA SER A 4 16.96 2.85 10.25
C SER A 4 17.21 1.94 9.06
N ALA A 5 18.40 1.36 8.95
CA ALA A 5 18.74 0.37 7.95
C ALA A 5 19.54 -0.78 8.57
N HIS A 6 19.16 -2.00 8.23
CA HIS A 6 19.73 -3.24 8.74
C HIS A 6 20.20 -4.07 7.55
N LEU A 7 21.49 -4.40 7.52
CA LEU A 7 22.07 -5.27 6.49
C LEU A 7 21.81 -6.74 6.87
N ASP A 8 21.58 -7.61 5.89
CA ASP A 8 21.55 -9.05 6.14
C ASP A 8 22.94 -9.55 6.54
N VAL A 9 24.01 -9.09 5.90
CA VAL A 9 25.39 -9.40 6.25
C VAL A 9 26.23 -8.13 6.32
N ASP A 10 27.16 -8.10 7.26
CA ASP A 10 28.13 -7.01 7.44
C ASP A 10 29.44 -7.22 6.66
N VAL A 11 29.64 -8.44 6.13
CA VAL A 11 30.84 -8.83 5.38
C VAL A 11 30.55 -9.52 4.05
N LEU A 12 31.34 -9.21 3.02
CA LEU A 12 31.34 -9.86 1.71
C LEU A 12 32.66 -10.62 1.48
N ALA A 13 32.58 -11.71 0.72
CA ALA A 13 33.75 -12.48 0.32
C ALA A 13 34.53 -11.77 -0.80
N LEU A 14 35.83 -11.65 -0.63
CA LEU A 14 36.75 -11.17 -1.65
C LEU A 14 36.64 -12.02 -2.93
N GLU A 15 36.70 -11.38 -4.10
CA GLU A 15 36.73 -12.03 -5.42
C GLU A 15 35.57 -13.00 -5.71
N THR A 16 34.43 -12.84 -5.04
CA THR A 16 33.26 -13.70 -5.19
C THR A 16 32.02 -12.84 -5.43
N ASP A 17 31.17 -13.26 -6.38
CA ASP A 17 29.86 -12.62 -6.60
C ASP A 17 28.97 -12.86 -5.37
N ASP A 18 28.29 -11.80 -4.92
CA ASP A 18 27.52 -11.81 -3.68
C ASP A 18 26.24 -10.99 -3.81
N GLN A 19 25.28 -11.24 -2.91
CA GLN A 19 24.05 -10.46 -2.82
C GLN A 19 23.93 -9.89 -1.42
N LEU A 20 23.74 -8.57 -1.33
CA LEU A 20 23.46 -7.87 -0.09
C LEU A 20 21.98 -7.51 -0.02
N SER A 21 21.32 -7.84 1.09
CA SER A 21 19.94 -7.41 1.37
C SER A 21 19.93 -6.38 2.48
N VAL A 22 19.11 -5.34 2.35
CA VAL A 22 19.00 -4.26 3.34
C VAL A 22 17.54 -4.02 3.66
N LEU A 23 17.18 -4.14 4.93
CA LEU A 23 15.89 -3.75 5.49
C LEU A 23 15.98 -2.30 5.98
N VAL A 24 15.22 -1.42 5.35
CA VAL A 24 15.05 -0.03 5.77
C VAL A 24 13.71 0.09 6.50
N GLU A 25 13.72 0.60 7.72
CA GLU A 25 12.49 0.90 8.46
C GLU A 25 12.33 2.43 8.56
N LEU A 26 11.15 2.91 8.15
CA LEU A 26 10.78 4.31 8.20
C LEU A 26 9.62 4.49 9.18
N THR A 27 9.84 5.19 10.28
CA THR A 27 8.79 5.48 11.26
C THR A 27 8.44 6.95 11.24
N ALA A 28 7.18 7.24 10.96
CA ALA A 28 6.62 8.57 10.97
C ALA A 28 6.53 9.11 12.41
N PRO A 29 6.68 10.44 12.60
CA PRO A 29 6.53 11.02 13.93
C PRO A 29 5.10 10.84 14.44
N ALA A 30 4.96 10.76 15.76
CA ALA A 30 3.65 10.73 16.43
C ALA A 30 2.83 11.97 16.06
N ALA A 31 1.51 11.84 16.08
CA ALA A 31 0.63 12.99 15.93
C ALA A 31 0.93 13.97 17.06
N SER A 32 1.23 15.22 16.72
CA SER A 32 1.37 16.26 17.72
C SER A 32 0.07 16.37 18.52
N THR A 33 0.11 16.07 19.82
CA THR A 33 -1.02 16.10 20.78
C THR A 33 -1.59 17.50 21.03
N ARG A 34 -1.24 18.49 20.20
CA ARG A 34 -1.81 19.84 20.26
C ARG A 34 -2.93 19.95 19.25
N ASP A 35 -4.12 19.91 19.80
CA ASP A 35 -5.46 20.15 19.24
C ASP A 35 -5.63 21.52 18.53
N VAL A 36 -4.56 22.14 18.01
CA VAL A 36 -4.56 23.57 17.64
C VAL A 36 -3.99 23.87 16.24
N ASP A 37 -3.36 22.93 15.53
CA ASP A 37 -2.80 23.28 14.21
C ASP A 37 -2.67 22.10 13.23
N ARG A 38 -3.62 21.16 13.24
CA ARG A 38 -3.71 20.23 12.09
C ARG A 38 -4.29 20.98 10.90
N PRO A 39 -3.70 20.89 9.70
CA PRO A 39 -4.28 21.52 8.53
C PRO A 39 -5.64 20.85 8.27
N ALA A 40 -6.63 21.65 7.86
CA ALA A 40 -7.97 21.15 7.55
C ALA A 40 -7.87 19.97 6.57
N SER A 41 -8.32 18.80 7.00
CA SER A 41 -8.30 17.61 6.16
C SER A 41 -9.39 17.73 5.12
N THR A 42 -9.07 17.37 3.89
CA THR A 42 -10.04 17.35 2.80
C THR A 42 -10.31 15.91 2.41
N LEU A 43 -11.56 15.47 2.63
CA LEU A 43 -12.02 14.13 2.30
C LEU A 43 -13.18 14.19 1.30
N GLN A 44 -12.99 13.56 0.16
CA GLN A 44 -14.01 13.39 -0.86
C GLN A 44 -14.37 11.92 -0.97
N VAL A 45 -15.63 11.60 -0.69
CA VAL A 45 -16.14 10.24 -0.83
C VAL A 45 -16.83 10.09 -2.18
N VAL A 46 -16.57 8.98 -2.85
CA VAL A 46 -17.23 8.56 -4.08
C VAL A 46 -17.89 7.21 -3.80
N LEU A 47 -19.21 7.21 -3.66
CA LEU A 47 -19.98 6.05 -3.19
C LEU A 47 -20.83 5.48 -4.32
N ASP A 48 -20.60 4.21 -4.64
CA ASP A 48 -21.49 3.44 -5.48
C ASP A 48 -22.84 3.26 -4.75
N ARG A 49 -23.93 3.56 -5.44
CA ARG A 49 -25.30 3.30 -5.00
C ARG A 49 -26.08 2.46 -6.00
N SER A 50 -25.39 1.70 -6.85
CA SER A 50 -25.99 0.79 -7.81
C SER A 50 -26.89 -0.25 -7.14
N GLY A 51 -27.73 -0.93 -7.93
CA GLY A 51 -28.66 -1.94 -7.39
C GLY A 51 -27.98 -3.06 -6.58
N SER A 52 -26.71 -3.38 -6.83
CA SER A 52 -25.94 -4.38 -6.08
C SER A 52 -25.61 -3.93 -4.65
N MET A 53 -25.49 -2.61 -4.43
CA MET A 53 -25.27 -2.00 -3.11
C MET A 53 -26.52 -2.04 -2.22
N ALA A 54 -27.68 -2.48 -2.73
CA ALA A 54 -28.93 -2.48 -1.99
C ALA A 54 -28.87 -3.30 -0.68
N GLY A 55 -29.65 -2.87 0.31
CA GLY A 55 -29.71 -3.50 1.62
C GLY A 55 -28.47 -3.23 2.46
N GLY A 56 -27.94 -4.27 3.11
CA GLY A 56 -26.92 -4.14 4.15
C GLY A 56 -25.61 -3.46 3.71
N ARG A 57 -25.27 -3.47 2.41
CA ARG A 57 -24.02 -2.86 1.91
C ARG A 57 -24.07 -1.34 1.96
N LEU A 58 -25.07 -0.74 1.32
CA LEU A 58 -25.29 0.70 1.35
C LEU A 58 -25.59 1.17 2.78
N ASP A 59 -26.34 0.40 3.57
CA ASP A 59 -26.64 0.76 4.96
C ASP A 59 -25.39 0.72 5.85
N GLY A 60 -24.50 -0.25 5.65
CA GLY A 60 -23.19 -0.30 6.30
C GLY A 60 -22.31 0.89 5.92
N ALA A 61 -22.21 1.20 4.62
CA ALA A 61 -21.46 2.36 4.13
C ALA A 61 -22.00 3.69 4.69
N LYS A 62 -23.33 3.88 4.71
CA LYS A 62 -23.98 5.05 5.33
C LYS A 62 -23.64 5.16 6.81
N THR A 63 -23.74 4.07 7.55
CA THR A 63 -23.46 4.04 9.00
C THR A 63 -22.02 4.44 9.28
N ALA A 64 -21.07 3.89 8.52
CA ALA A 64 -19.65 4.22 8.61
C ALA A 64 -19.38 5.69 8.30
N LEU A 65 -19.97 6.22 7.22
CA LEU A 65 -19.83 7.63 6.83
C LEU A 65 -20.46 8.57 7.86
N ILE A 66 -21.60 8.21 8.46
CA ILE A 66 -22.22 9.01 9.52
C ILE A 66 -21.32 9.07 10.77
N GLY A 67 -20.77 7.92 11.18
CA GLY A 67 -19.83 7.84 12.30
C GLY A 67 -18.54 8.62 12.02
N LEU A 68 -18.09 8.64 10.76
CA LEU A 68 -16.99 9.49 10.32
C LEU A 68 -17.29 10.98 10.50
N ILE A 69 -18.46 11.46 10.06
CA ILE A 69 -18.83 12.88 10.19
C ILE A 69 -18.80 13.34 11.66
N ASP A 70 -19.07 12.45 12.61
CA ASP A 70 -18.95 12.79 14.03
C ASP A 70 -17.52 13.12 14.45
N ARG A 71 -16.54 12.46 13.85
CA ARG A 71 -15.13 12.53 14.22
C ARG A 71 -14.36 13.67 13.55
N LEU A 72 -14.81 14.11 12.37
CA LEU A 72 -14.19 15.22 11.63
C LEU A 72 -14.36 16.54 12.38
N ASP A 73 -13.42 17.47 12.29
CA ASP A 73 -13.60 18.81 12.88
C ASP A 73 -14.48 19.69 12.00
N PRO A 74 -15.18 20.69 12.55
CA PRO A 74 -15.98 21.62 11.74
C PRO A 74 -15.18 22.37 10.66
N GLY A 75 -13.86 22.48 10.84
CA GLY A 75 -12.93 23.08 9.88
C GLY A 75 -12.48 22.13 8.77
N ASP A 76 -12.72 20.82 8.87
CA ASP A 76 -12.41 19.87 7.81
C ASP A 76 -13.38 20.03 6.65
N ASN A 77 -12.87 19.74 5.44
CA ASN A 77 -13.70 19.68 4.26
C ASN A 77 -14.18 18.26 3.99
N PHE A 78 -15.48 18.12 3.76
CA PHE A 78 -16.09 16.86 3.37
C PHE A 78 -16.94 17.05 2.12
N GLY A 79 -16.89 16.10 1.21
CA GLY A 79 -17.79 15.99 0.07
C GLY A 79 -18.20 14.55 -0.19
N LEU A 80 -19.37 14.38 -0.79
CA LEU A 80 -19.91 13.07 -1.16
C LEU A 80 -20.54 13.12 -2.54
N VAL A 81 -19.97 12.35 -3.44
CA VAL A 81 -20.55 12.03 -4.75
C VAL A 81 -21.11 10.62 -4.66
N ALA A 82 -22.39 10.46 -4.98
CA ALA A 82 -23.02 9.16 -5.15
C ALA A 82 -23.18 8.89 -6.65
N PHE A 83 -22.94 7.66 -7.08
CA PHE A 83 -23.06 7.31 -8.49
C PHE A 83 -23.79 5.99 -8.73
N ASP A 84 -24.48 5.93 -9.87
CA ASP A 84 -25.18 4.78 -10.43
C ASP A 84 -25.05 4.81 -11.96
N ASP A 85 -26.16 4.84 -12.71
CA ASP A 85 -26.19 5.21 -14.13
C ASP A 85 -25.97 6.72 -14.36
N ARG A 86 -25.94 7.50 -13.27
CA ARG A 86 -25.76 8.95 -13.21
C ARG A 86 -24.88 9.29 -12.02
N VAL A 87 -24.37 10.51 -12.03
CA VAL A 87 -23.56 11.05 -10.94
C VAL A 87 -24.34 12.14 -10.22
N GLU A 88 -24.40 12.05 -8.90
CA GLU A 88 -25.07 13.00 -8.03
C GLU A 88 -24.12 13.51 -6.95
N VAL A 89 -23.99 14.82 -6.83
CA VAL A 89 -23.26 15.44 -5.70
C VAL A 89 -24.23 15.50 -4.52
N ALA A 90 -24.25 14.44 -3.71
CA ALA A 90 -25.12 14.33 -2.53
C ALA A 90 -24.74 15.37 -1.46
N VAL A 91 -23.44 15.64 -1.33
CA VAL A 91 -22.90 16.69 -0.45
C VAL A 91 -21.81 17.42 -1.23
N ALA A 92 -22.03 18.70 -1.49
CA ALA A 92 -21.03 19.54 -2.14
C ALA A 92 -19.79 19.68 -1.25
N ALA A 93 -18.61 19.53 -1.82
CA ALA A 93 -17.38 19.51 -1.05
C ALA A 93 -17.11 20.87 -0.38
N GLY A 94 -16.87 20.87 0.93
CA GLY A 94 -16.58 22.09 1.68
C GLY A 94 -16.58 21.88 3.20
N PRO A 95 -16.43 22.96 3.98
CA PRO A 95 -16.29 22.87 5.44
C PRO A 95 -17.51 22.23 6.11
N LEU A 96 -17.27 21.40 7.13
CA LEU A 96 -18.30 20.72 7.92
C LEU A 96 -19.01 21.62 8.94
N ALA A 97 -19.50 22.77 8.50
CA ALA A 97 -20.23 23.72 9.35
C ALA A 97 -21.57 23.16 9.87
N ASP A 98 -22.26 22.33 9.08
CA ASP A 98 -23.49 21.64 9.47
C ASP A 98 -23.36 20.12 9.27
N LYS A 99 -22.69 19.47 10.22
CA LYS A 99 -22.59 18.00 10.29
C LYS A 99 -23.95 17.31 10.21
N GLN A 100 -25.00 17.90 10.78
CA GLN A 100 -26.33 17.29 10.81
C GLN A 100 -27.00 17.31 9.43
N ALA A 101 -26.80 18.36 8.63
CA ALA A 101 -27.25 18.39 7.24
C ALA A 101 -26.55 17.32 6.39
N VAL A 102 -25.25 17.15 6.56
CA VAL A 102 -24.46 16.14 5.86
C VAL A 102 -24.96 14.73 6.21
N LYS A 103 -25.15 14.43 7.49
CA LYS A 103 -25.72 13.14 7.93
C LYS A 103 -27.09 12.88 7.33
N ARG A 104 -27.98 13.88 7.32
CA ARG A 104 -29.30 13.76 6.70
C ARG A 104 -29.22 13.49 5.20
N ALA A 105 -28.24 14.06 4.49
CA ALA A 105 -28.02 13.80 3.08
C ALA A 105 -27.56 12.35 2.86
N ILE A 106 -26.61 11.86 3.65
CA ILE A 106 -26.13 10.47 3.61
C ILE A 106 -27.26 9.48 3.86
N SER A 107 -28.08 9.71 4.90
CA SER A 107 -29.18 8.81 5.25
C SER A 107 -30.25 8.69 4.16
N LYS A 108 -30.38 9.68 3.27
CA LYS A 108 -31.37 9.71 2.19
C LYS A 108 -30.92 9.02 0.90
N LEU A 109 -29.68 8.53 0.85
CA LEU A 109 -29.20 7.82 -0.33
C LEU A 109 -29.95 6.50 -0.47
N ASP A 110 -30.41 6.16 -1.66
CA ASP A 110 -31.08 4.89 -1.93
C ASP A 110 -30.40 4.19 -3.09
N ALA A 111 -30.38 2.86 -3.06
CA ALA A 111 -29.78 2.08 -4.12
C ALA A 111 -30.63 2.14 -5.40
N ARG A 112 -30.00 2.41 -6.55
CA ARG A 112 -30.67 2.56 -7.85
C ARG A 112 -29.70 2.29 -9.00
N GLY A 113 -30.23 1.86 -10.16
CA GLY A 113 -29.53 1.94 -11.44
C GLY A 113 -28.39 0.93 -11.63
N SER A 114 -27.58 1.17 -12.68
CA SER A 114 -26.35 0.44 -13.02
C SER A 114 -25.12 1.14 -12.43
N THR A 115 -23.90 0.79 -12.89
CA THR A 115 -22.64 1.29 -12.31
C THR A 115 -21.78 1.99 -13.39
N ASP A 116 -21.72 3.32 -13.38
CA ASP A 116 -20.75 4.13 -14.13
C ASP A 116 -19.68 4.69 -13.17
N LEU A 117 -18.74 3.81 -12.82
CA LEU A 117 -17.64 4.12 -11.91
C LEU A 117 -16.77 5.25 -12.44
N SER A 118 -16.53 5.30 -13.75
CA SER A 118 -15.65 6.29 -14.36
C SER A 118 -16.18 7.71 -14.20
N ALA A 119 -17.48 7.92 -14.44
CA ALA A 119 -18.11 9.22 -14.27
C ALA A 119 -18.14 9.64 -12.79
N GLY A 120 -18.47 8.70 -11.89
CA GLY A 120 -18.47 8.93 -10.45
C GLY A 120 -17.10 9.35 -9.93
N TYR A 121 -16.06 8.60 -10.30
CA TYR A 121 -14.69 8.87 -9.89
C TYR A 121 -14.17 10.21 -10.43
N LEU A 122 -14.37 10.49 -11.72
CA LEU A 122 -13.96 11.76 -12.33
C LEU A 122 -14.64 12.96 -11.67
N ARG A 123 -15.94 12.84 -11.33
CA ARG A 123 -16.64 13.91 -10.61
C ARG A 123 -16.13 14.07 -9.19
N GLY A 124 -15.82 12.96 -8.51
CA GLY A 124 -15.15 12.98 -7.21
C GLY A 124 -13.84 13.74 -7.28
N LEU A 125 -12.96 13.42 -8.23
CA LEU A 125 -11.70 14.14 -8.41
C LEU A 125 -11.90 15.64 -8.67
N GLN A 126 -12.93 16.02 -9.44
CA GLN A 126 -13.27 17.44 -9.67
C GLN A 126 -13.68 18.15 -8.38
N GLU A 127 -14.53 17.53 -7.56
CA GLU A 127 -14.92 18.10 -6.26
C GLU A 127 -13.71 18.18 -5.31
N ALA A 128 -12.88 17.13 -5.24
CA ALA A 128 -11.66 17.12 -4.43
C ALA A 128 -10.69 18.23 -4.86
N SER A 129 -10.42 18.36 -6.16
CA SER A 129 -9.52 19.38 -6.71
C SER A 129 -10.01 20.80 -6.43
N ARG A 130 -11.32 21.02 -6.38
CA ARG A 130 -11.92 22.34 -6.14
C ARG A 130 -11.64 22.87 -4.73
N ILE A 131 -11.49 21.97 -3.76
CA ILE A 131 -11.33 22.30 -2.34
C ILE A 131 -10.01 21.82 -1.75
N ALA A 132 -9.14 21.19 -2.55
CA ALA A 132 -7.82 20.75 -2.14
C ALA A 132 -7.03 21.95 -1.58
N GLY A 133 -6.63 21.83 -0.32
CA GLY A 133 -5.78 22.82 0.34
C GLY A 133 -4.30 22.61 -0.01
N PRO A 134 -3.39 23.36 0.64
CA PRO A 134 -1.95 23.12 0.53
C PRO A 134 -1.53 21.69 0.89
N ALA A 135 -2.27 21.04 1.79
CA ALA A 135 -2.05 19.65 2.19
C ALA A 135 -2.72 18.63 1.24
N GLY A 136 -3.34 19.07 0.14
CA GLY A 136 -4.00 18.20 -0.83
C GLY A 136 -5.41 17.77 -0.43
N ALA A 137 -5.86 16.65 -1.02
CA ALA A 137 -7.15 16.03 -0.76
C ALA A 137 -7.03 14.51 -0.78
N ASN A 138 -7.89 13.83 -0.05
CA ASN A 138 -7.98 12.37 -0.07
C ASN A 138 -9.33 11.96 -0.65
N VAL A 139 -9.30 11.04 -1.61
CA VAL A 139 -10.49 10.47 -2.25
C VAL A 139 -10.67 9.04 -1.76
N LEU A 140 -11.87 8.72 -1.25
CA LEU A 140 -12.25 7.36 -0.90
C LEU A 140 -13.33 6.87 -1.86
N LEU A 141 -12.96 5.95 -2.76
CA LEU A 141 -13.87 5.30 -3.70
C LEU A 141 -14.41 4.00 -3.10
N ILE A 142 -15.73 3.89 -2.97
CA ILE A 142 -16.43 2.71 -2.43
C ILE A 142 -17.29 2.12 -3.54
N SER A 143 -17.06 0.86 -3.91
CA SER A 143 -17.79 0.18 -4.98
C SER A 143 -17.91 -1.32 -4.75
N ASP A 144 -19.03 -1.92 -5.18
CA ASP A 144 -19.26 -3.37 -5.13
C ASP A 144 -19.38 -4.03 -6.52
N GLY A 145 -19.29 -3.20 -7.57
CA GLY A 145 -19.69 -3.58 -8.92
C GLY A 145 -18.55 -3.60 -9.95
N HIS A 146 -18.82 -4.30 -11.05
CA HIS A 146 -18.09 -4.16 -12.30
C HIS A 146 -18.41 -2.79 -12.91
N ALA A 147 -17.40 -2.09 -13.44
CA ALA A 147 -17.65 -0.92 -14.27
C ALA A 147 -18.40 -1.39 -15.53
N ASN A 148 -19.71 -1.21 -15.56
CA ASN A 148 -20.60 -1.72 -16.60
C ASN A 148 -20.88 -0.68 -17.68
N ALA A 149 -20.46 0.57 -17.45
CA ALA A 149 -20.57 1.71 -18.34
C ALA A 149 -19.35 2.64 -18.18
N GLY A 150 -19.04 3.39 -19.23
CA GLY A 150 -17.94 4.36 -19.23
C GLY A 150 -16.57 3.74 -19.52
N VAL A 151 -15.52 4.32 -18.93
CA VAL A 151 -14.13 3.81 -19.06
C VAL A 151 -13.93 2.66 -18.08
N THR A 152 -13.72 1.46 -18.61
CA THR A 152 -13.52 0.24 -17.83
C THR A 152 -12.08 -0.27 -17.86
N ASP A 153 -11.19 0.45 -18.53
CA ASP A 153 -9.79 0.07 -18.67
C ASP A 153 -8.98 0.43 -17.40
N PRO A 154 -8.41 -0.57 -16.69
CA PRO A 154 -7.62 -0.34 -15.48
C PRO A 154 -6.44 0.62 -15.68
N ASP A 155 -5.72 0.50 -16.79
CA ASP A 155 -4.53 1.31 -17.06
C ASP A 155 -4.91 2.79 -17.22
N THR A 156 -6.02 3.07 -17.92
CA THR A 156 -6.52 4.43 -18.11
C THR A 156 -6.95 5.07 -16.78
N LEU A 157 -7.74 4.39 -15.94
CA LEU A 157 -8.16 4.97 -14.65
C LEU A 157 -7.00 5.06 -13.65
N GLY A 158 -6.07 4.11 -13.67
CA GLY A 158 -4.83 4.19 -12.89
C GLY A 158 -3.96 5.38 -13.28
N ALA A 159 -3.82 5.67 -14.58
CA ALA A 159 -3.10 6.86 -15.04
C ALA A 159 -3.80 8.17 -14.63
N ILE A 160 -5.14 8.21 -14.63
CA ILE A 160 -5.92 9.35 -14.13
C ILE A 160 -5.65 9.55 -12.62
N ALA A 161 -5.65 8.47 -11.85
CA ALA A 161 -5.34 8.52 -10.42
C ALA A 161 -3.89 8.99 -10.17
N ALA A 162 -2.93 8.51 -10.97
CA ALA A 162 -1.53 8.97 -10.90
C ALA A 162 -1.37 10.46 -11.20
N LYS A 163 -2.13 10.98 -12.17
CA LYS A 163 -2.18 12.42 -12.44
C LYS A 163 -2.74 13.21 -11.26
N ALA A 164 -3.85 12.74 -10.67
CA ALA A 164 -4.44 13.39 -9.50
C ALA A 164 -3.49 13.38 -8.29
N ASN A 165 -2.75 12.28 -8.09
CA ASN A 165 -1.73 12.17 -7.04
C ASN A 165 -0.58 13.17 -7.25
N ALA A 166 -0.17 13.44 -8.49
CA ALA A 166 0.80 14.50 -8.77
C ALA A 166 0.31 15.90 -8.37
N ASP A 167 -1.01 16.10 -8.29
CA ASP A 167 -1.66 17.31 -7.77
C ASP A 167 -1.99 17.20 -6.26
N ASN A 168 -1.33 16.29 -5.52
CA ASN A 168 -1.55 15.98 -4.10
C ASN A 168 -2.96 15.46 -3.77
N ILE A 169 -3.61 14.78 -4.72
CA ILE A 169 -4.90 14.11 -4.49
C ILE A 169 -4.67 12.60 -4.44
N THR A 170 -4.70 12.03 -3.25
CA THR A 170 -4.57 10.58 -3.08
C THR A 170 -5.92 9.90 -3.30
N THR A 171 -5.89 8.67 -3.80
CA THR A 171 -7.12 7.87 -3.97
C THR A 171 -6.95 6.50 -3.32
N SER A 172 -7.76 6.23 -2.31
CA SER A 172 -7.95 4.91 -1.72
C SER A 172 -9.26 4.30 -2.21
N THR A 173 -9.29 2.96 -2.32
CA THR A 173 -10.43 2.21 -2.83
C THR A 173 -10.89 1.17 -1.82
N LEU A 174 -12.21 1.01 -1.68
CA LEU A 174 -12.84 -0.03 -0.90
C LEU A 174 -13.78 -0.84 -1.79
N GLY A 175 -13.37 -2.08 -2.06
CA GLY A 175 -14.17 -3.07 -2.77
C GLY A 175 -15.09 -3.81 -1.82
N TYR A 176 -16.37 -3.91 -2.17
CA TYR A 176 -17.36 -4.60 -1.35
C TYR A 176 -17.82 -5.90 -2.04
N GLY A 177 -17.70 -7.03 -1.33
CA GLY A 177 -18.15 -8.34 -1.78
C GLY A 177 -17.31 -8.93 -2.93
N LEU A 178 -17.53 -10.19 -3.27
CA LEU A 178 -16.65 -10.92 -4.22
C LEU A 178 -16.85 -10.55 -5.71
N GLY A 179 -17.60 -9.50 -6.01
CA GLY A 179 -18.12 -9.20 -7.35
C GLY A 179 -17.65 -7.91 -8.00
N TYR A 180 -16.73 -7.14 -7.41
CA TYR A 180 -16.22 -5.90 -8.00
C TYR A 180 -15.05 -6.14 -8.96
N ASP A 181 -14.76 -5.15 -9.81
CA ASP A 181 -13.58 -5.18 -10.69
C ASP A 181 -12.31 -4.82 -9.91
N GLU A 182 -11.65 -5.84 -9.39
CA GLU A 182 -10.42 -5.75 -8.60
C GLU A 182 -9.26 -5.13 -9.38
N ARG A 183 -9.11 -5.47 -10.66
CA ARG A 183 -8.01 -4.93 -11.46
C ARG A 183 -8.15 -3.43 -11.59
N LEU A 184 -9.38 -2.96 -11.81
CA LEU A 184 -9.71 -1.55 -11.90
C LEU A 184 -9.47 -0.82 -10.57
N MET A 185 -10.01 -1.32 -9.46
CA MET A 185 -9.86 -0.70 -8.13
C MET A 185 -8.39 -0.66 -7.69
N SER A 186 -7.66 -1.76 -7.87
CA SER A 186 -6.24 -1.84 -7.54
C SER A 186 -5.40 -0.88 -8.39
N ALA A 187 -5.70 -0.76 -9.69
CA ALA A 187 -5.02 0.19 -10.57
C ALA A 187 -5.27 1.64 -10.14
N ILE A 188 -6.50 1.98 -9.73
CA ILE A 188 -6.85 3.31 -9.20
C ILE A 188 -6.11 3.59 -7.89
N ALA A 189 -6.14 2.66 -6.93
CA ALA A 189 -5.46 2.84 -5.64
C ALA A 189 -3.94 2.99 -5.81
N ARG A 190 -3.33 2.12 -6.62
CA ARG A 190 -1.89 2.19 -6.94
C ARG A 190 -1.52 3.49 -7.64
N GLY A 191 -2.29 3.90 -8.65
CA GLY A 191 -2.08 5.18 -9.33
C GLY A 191 -2.23 6.35 -8.37
N GLY A 192 -3.25 6.34 -7.54
CA GLY A 192 -3.54 7.38 -6.55
C GLY A 192 -2.67 7.35 -5.29
N ALA A 193 -1.67 6.47 -5.22
CA ALA A 193 -0.82 6.23 -4.05
C ALA A 193 -1.62 6.02 -2.72
N GLY A 194 -2.85 5.51 -2.82
CA GLY A 194 -3.72 5.21 -1.69
C GLY A 194 -3.80 3.73 -1.38
N ASN A 195 -4.66 3.39 -0.42
CA ASN A 195 -4.82 2.02 0.05
C ASN A 195 -5.95 1.30 -0.70
N GLU A 196 -5.77 0.00 -0.91
CA GLU A 196 -6.83 -0.90 -1.38
C GLU A 196 -7.37 -1.71 -0.19
N HIS A 197 -8.69 -1.64 0.01
CA HIS A 197 -9.41 -2.36 1.06
C HIS A 197 -10.49 -3.24 0.48
N PHE A 198 -10.76 -4.35 1.16
CA PHE A 198 -11.79 -5.30 0.77
C PHE A 198 -12.64 -5.69 1.98
N ALA A 199 -13.95 -5.65 1.80
CA ALA A 199 -14.91 -6.09 2.81
C ALA A 199 -15.90 -7.09 2.21
N GLU A 200 -16.03 -8.27 2.82
CA GLU A 200 -17.06 -9.24 2.44
C GLU A 200 -18.43 -8.88 3.04
N GLU A 201 -18.43 -8.37 4.28
CA GLU A 201 -19.61 -8.05 5.07
C GLU A 201 -19.67 -6.56 5.48
N ALA A 202 -20.86 -6.11 5.88
CA ALA A 202 -21.16 -4.68 6.15
C ALA A 202 -20.40 -4.14 7.35
N ASP A 203 -20.32 -4.93 8.41
CA ASP A 203 -19.65 -4.54 9.64
C ASP A 203 -18.15 -4.38 9.41
N THR A 204 -17.56 -5.30 8.63
CA THR A 204 -16.15 -5.22 8.20
C THR A 204 -15.89 -3.99 7.33
N ALA A 205 -16.79 -3.67 6.40
CA ALA A 205 -16.67 -2.49 5.56
C ALA A 205 -16.67 -1.20 6.40
N GLY A 206 -17.56 -1.12 7.39
CA GLY A 206 -17.64 0.05 8.26
C GLY A 206 -16.37 0.26 9.08
N ALA A 207 -15.79 -0.81 9.64
CA ALA A 207 -14.53 -0.75 10.36
C ALA A 207 -13.36 -0.33 9.46
N LEU A 208 -13.30 -0.83 8.22
CA LEU A 208 -12.25 -0.47 7.26
C LEU A 208 -12.36 0.99 6.79
N ILE A 209 -13.57 1.49 6.54
CA ILE A 209 -13.81 2.91 6.23
C ILE A 209 -13.35 3.78 7.40
N ALA A 210 -13.73 3.43 8.63
CA ALA A 210 -13.32 4.18 9.81
C ALA A 210 -11.80 4.19 10.01
N GLY A 211 -11.15 3.03 9.86
CA GLY A 211 -9.70 2.90 9.99
C GLY A 211 -8.91 3.63 8.91
N GLU A 212 -9.39 3.61 7.65
CA GLU A 212 -8.78 4.38 6.57
C GLU A 212 -8.82 5.87 6.86
N VAL A 213 -9.97 6.38 7.27
CA VAL A 213 -10.10 7.81 7.54
C VAL A 213 -9.33 8.25 8.78
N ASP A 214 -9.22 7.39 9.79
CA ASP A 214 -8.30 7.64 10.90
C ASP A 214 -6.85 7.71 10.45
N GLY A 215 -6.48 6.91 9.44
CA GLY A 215 -5.23 7.08 8.72
C GLY A 215 -5.14 8.50 8.19
N LEU A 216 -6.05 8.87 7.30
CA LEU A 216 -6.08 10.18 6.62
C LEU A 216 -5.99 11.38 7.59
N LEU A 217 -6.70 11.35 8.72
CA LEU A 217 -6.70 12.43 9.72
C LEU A 217 -5.41 12.52 10.55
N SER A 218 -4.61 11.45 10.54
CA SER A 218 -3.37 11.36 11.31
C SER A 218 -2.11 11.52 10.45
N GLN A 219 -2.25 12.00 9.21
CA GLN A 219 -1.12 12.16 8.31
C GLN A 219 -0.07 13.15 8.86
N THR A 220 1.18 12.71 8.99
CA THR A 220 2.29 13.54 9.49
C THR A 220 3.38 13.78 8.45
N VAL A 221 3.41 12.98 7.38
CA VAL A 221 4.39 13.11 6.30
C VAL A 221 3.72 13.05 4.93
N GLN A 222 4.20 13.90 4.02
CA GLN A 222 3.83 13.97 2.61
C GLN A 222 5.03 13.78 1.69
N ALA A 223 4.74 13.32 0.47
CA ALA A 223 5.70 13.26 -0.64
C ALA A 223 7.05 12.66 -0.26
N ALA A 224 7.03 11.59 0.54
CA ALA A 224 8.26 10.89 0.90
C ALA A 224 8.78 10.11 -0.31
N SER A 225 10.07 10.22 -0.59
CA SER A 225 10.75 9.53 -1.68
C SER A 225 12.11 9.01 -1.24
N LEU A 226 12.58 7.96 -1.91
CA LEU A 226 13.88 7.33 -1.73
C LEU A 226 14.62 7.30 -3.07
N LEU A 227 15.75 8.01 -3.14
CA LEU A 227 16.70 7.90 -4.24
C LEU A 227 17.86 6.97 -3.83
N ILE A 228 18.07 5.90 -4.56
CA ILE A 228 19.16 4.94 -4.34
C ILE A 228 20.21 5.14 -5.43
N GLN A 229 21.40 5.57 -5.03
CA GLN A 229 22.54 5.77 -5.91
C GLN A 229 23.52 4.61 -5.72
N PRO A 230 23.50 3.58 -6.59
CA PRO A 230 24.42 2.46 -6.49
C PRO A 230 25.86 2.91 -6.73
N SER A 231 26.81 2.30 -6.03
CA SER A 231 28.23 2.48 -6.32
C SER A 231 28.65 1.70 -7.57
N PRO A 232 29.84 1.97 -8.13
CA PRO A 232 30.36 1.21 -9.27
C PRO A 232 30.53 -0.29 -9.02
N HIS A 233 30.50 -0.73 -7.76
CA HIS A 233 30.58 -2.14 -7.37
C HIS A 233 29.24 -2.87 -7.44
N VAL A 234 28.14 -2.19 -7.76
CA VAL A 234 26.81 -2.80 -7.81
C VAL A 234 26.39 -3.00 -9.27
N ARG A 235 26.04 -4.24 -9.61
CA ARG A 235 25.51 -4.61 -10.94
C ARG A 235 24.04 -4.27 -11.08
N ALA A 236 23.24 -4.56 -10.05
CA ALA A 236 21.81 -4.34 -10.06
C ALA A 236 21.28 -4.00 -8.67
N VAL A 237 20.24 -3.17 -8.63
CA VAL A 237 19.47 -2.84 -7.43
C VAL A 237 18.01 -3.23 -7.67
N GLN A 238 17.39 -3.87 -6.69
CA GLN A 238 15.96 -4.16 -6.73
C GLN A 238 15.31 -3.73 -5.42
N ILE A 239 14.13 -3.13 -5.53
CA ILE A 239 13.21 -2.92 -4.41
C ILE A 239 12.27 -4.11 -4.42
N VAL A 240 12.25 -4.89 -3.34
CA VAL A 240 11.46 -6.12 -3.26
C VAL A 240 9.99 -5.81 -2.99
N ASN A 241 9.70 -4.69 -2.33
CA ASN A 241 8.33 -4.20 -2.13
C ASN A 241 7.66 -3.88 -3.47
N ASP A 242 6.36 -4.15 -3.56
CA ASP A 242 5.55 -3.80 -4.73
C ASP A 242 5.23 -2.31 -4.74
N MET A 243 6.14 -1.51 -5.28
CA MET A 243 5.97 -0.06 -5.39
C MET A 243 6.57 0.48 -6.69
N PRO A 244 6.00 1.59 -7.22
CA PRO A 244 6.53 2.22 -8.41
C PRO A 244 7.92 2.78 -8.13
N ALA A 245 8.89 2.40 -8.97
CA ALA A 245 10.23 2.96 -8.97
C ALA A 245 10.64 3.30 -10.41
N THR A 246 11.31 4.43 -10.58
CA THR A 246 11.78 4.92 -11.87
C THR A 246 13.29 5.03 -11.86
N THR A 247 13.95 4.51 -12.89
CA THR A 247 15.38 4.72 -13.09
C THR A 247 15.62 6.13 -13.61
N THR A 248 16.41 6.90 -12.88
CA THR A 248 16.84 8.26 -13.22
C THR A 248 18.32 8.24 -13.58
N GLY A 249 18.85 9.36 -14.11
CA GLY A 249 20.30 9.48 -14.39
C GLY A 249 21.17 9.35 -13.13
N ASP A 250 20.61 9.64 -11.96
CA ASP A 250 21.31 9.67 -10.68
C ASP A 250 21.13 8.39 -9.84
N GLY A 251 20.27 7.45 -10.27
CA GLY A 251 19.97 6.23 -9.53
C GLY A 251 18.50 5.77 -9.66
N LEU A 252 18.06 4.90 -8.76
CA LEU A 252 16.68 4.40 -8.70
C LEU A 252 15.86 5.28 -7.74
N LEU A 253 14.82 5.95 -8.24
CA LEU A 253 13.90 6.76 -7.45
C LEU A 253 12.62 5.98 -7.16
N ALA A 254 12.30 5.82 -5.88
CA ALA A 254 11.07 5.19 -5.41
C ALA A 254 10.20 6.19 -4.67
N GLU A 255 8.92 6.24 -5.05
CA GLU A 255 7.93 7.08 -4.38
C GLU A 255 7.36 6.32 -3.18
N LEU A 256 7.65 6.82 -1.97
CA LEU A 256 7.12 6.27 -0.73
C LEU A 256 5.75 6.88 -0.39
N GLY A 257 5.42 8.07 -0.93
CA GLY A 257 4.14 8.71 -0.71
C GLY A 257 3.97 9.23 0.71
N ASN A 258 2.79 9.02 1.29
CA ASN A 258 2.42 9.63 2.56
C ASN A 258 2.65 8.67 3.74
N PHE A 259 2.88 9.23 4.93
CA PHE A 259 2.89 8.47 6.18
C PHE A 259 1.95 9.08 7.22
N TYR A 260 1.35 8.19 8.01
CA TYR A 260 0.45 8.50 9.11
C TYR A 260 1.16 8.44 10.45
N ALA A 261 0.60 9.07 11.46
CA ALA A 261 1.17 9.14 12.80
C ALA A 261 1.49 7.74 13.34
N ASP A 262 2.72 7.59 13.83
CA ASP A 262 3.27 6.34 14.36
C ASP A 262 3.29 5.17 13.36
N GLU A 263 3.00 5.43 12.09
CA GLU A 263 3.14 4.44 11.02
C GLU A 263 4.63 4.11 10.86
N THR A 264 4.94 2.82 10.95
CA THR A 264 6.22 2.30 10.46
C THR A 264 6.03 1.76 9.05
N ARG A 265 7.04 1.79 8.19
CA ARG A 265 7.03 1.11 6.90
C ARG A 265 8.38 0.45 6.67
N LYS A 266 8.35 -0.81 6.26
CA LYS A 266 9.54 -1.60 5.96
C LYS A 266 9.75 -1.65 4.45
N LEU A 267 10.93 -1.25 4.00
CA LEU A 267 11.39 -1.39 2.63
C LEU A 267 12.55 -2.35 2.58
N LEU A 268 12.58 -3.19 1.57
CA LEU A 268 13.63 -4.18 1.41
C LEU A 268 14.31 -4.01 0.06
N LEU A 269 15.62 -3.80 0.12
CA LEU A 269 16.49 -3.57 -1.01
C LEU A 269 17.41 -4.77 -1.20
N THR A 270 17.64 -5.19 -2.44
CA THR A 270 18.68 -6.17 -2.77
C THR A 270 19.66 -5.60 -3.78
N PHE A 271 20.95 -5.83 -3.53
CA PHE A 271 22.07 -5.38 -4.34
C PHE A 271 22.82 -6.60 -4.86
N ASP A 272 22.93 -6.74 -6.18
CA ASP A 272 23.82 -7.72 -6.83
C ASP A 272 25.22 -7.11 -6.93
N ILE A 273 26.18 -7.71 -6.24
CA ILE A 273 27.53 -7.18 -6.05
C ILE A 273 28.51 -8.17 -6.69
N PRO A 274 29.06 -7.88 -7.88
CA PRO A 274 30.10 -8.70 -8.48
C PRO A 274 31.34 -8.77 -7.59
N ALA A 275 32.18 -9.77 -7.84
CA ALA A 275 33.48 -9.95 -7.22
C ALA A 275 34.27 -8.64 -7.02
N ILE A 276 34.46 -8.24 -5.76
CA ILE A 276 35.30 -7.09 -5.38
C ILE A 276 36.72 -7.59 -5.13
N ALA A 277 37.70 -7.03 -5.84
CA ALA A 277 39.11 -7.43 -5.77
C ALA A 277 39.92 -6.66 -4.71
N THR A 278 39.26 -5.96 -3.77
CA THR A 278 39.92 -5.11 -2.78
C THR A 278 39.31 -5.34 -1.41
N LEU A 279 40.17 -5.59 -0.41
CA LEU A 279 39.77 -5.75 0.97
C LEU A 279 39.43 -4.39 1.62
N GLY A 280 38.55 -4.44 2.62
CA GLY A 280 38.18 -3.28 3.45
C GLY A 280 36.77 -2.76 3.20
N LEU A 281 36.50 -1.58 3.75
CA LEU A 281 35.18 -0.97 3.71
C LEU A 281 34.84 -0.52 2.27
N ALA A 282 33.85 -1.17 1.67
CA ALA A 282 33.30 -0.83 0.38
C ALA A 282 31.95 -0.14 0.55
N GLN A 283 31.75 0.98 -0.16
CA GLN A 283 30.44 1.62 -0.23
C GLN A 283 29.61 0.92 -1.32
N VAL A 284 28.41 0.47 -0.96
CA VAL A 284 27.49 -0.23 -1.86
C VAL A 284 26.54 0.74 -2.54
N ALA A 285 25.98 1.67 -1.78
CA ALA A 285 25.07 2.68 -2.32
C ALA A 285 24.96 3.89 -1.38
N THR A 286 24.39 4.96 -1.89
CA THR A 286 23.88 6.09 -1.09
C THR A 286 22.37 6.13 -1.22
N CYS A 287 21.67 6.05 -0.09
CA CYS A 287 20.21 6.19 -0.02
C CYS A 287 19.86 7.59 0.46
N GLN A 288 19.19 8.38 -0.36
CA GLN A 288 18.71 9.70 -0.01
C GLN A 288 17.19 9.67 0.17
N PHE A 289 16.73 9.96 1.38
CA PHE A 289 15.32 10.07 1.73
C PHE A 289 14.94 11.55 1.74
N THR A 290 13.86 11.91 1.05
CA THR A 290 13.31 13.26 1.06
C THR A 290 11.84 13.21 1.44
N TRP A 291 11.37 14.08 2.32
CA TRP A 291 9.96 14.12 2.71
C TRP A 291 9.53 15.53 3.13
N VAL A 292 8.21 15.77 3.14
CA VAL A 292 7.59 17.00 3.64
C VAL A 292 6.87 16.69 4.95
N GLU A 293 7.22 17.40 6.02
CA GLU A 293 6.58 17.26 7.33
C GLU A 293 5.32 18.14 7.44
N LEU A 294 4.24 17.60 8.01
CA LEU A 294 3.03 18.34 8.34
C LEU A 294 2.98 18.71 9.83
N PRO A 295 2.39 19.86 10.21
CA PRO A 295 1.74 20.86 9.35
C PRO A 295 2.70 21.88 8.72
N THR A 296 3.98 21.86 9.10
CA THR A 296 4.94 22.94 8.79
C THR A 296 5.27 23.08 7.31
N LEU A 297 4.96 22.05 6.50
CA LEU A 297 5.38 21.92 5.10
C LEU A 297 6.90 22.03 4.93
N ALA A 298 7.65 21.73 5.99
CA ALA A 298 9.10 21.74 5.94
C ALA A 298 9.60 20.51 5.18
N GLN A 299 10.40 20.75 4.14
CA GLN A 299 11.09 19.68 3.43
C GLN A 299 12.33 19.27 4.21
N HIS A 300 12.49 17.97 4.41
CA HIS A 300 13.63 17.34 5.06
C HIS A 300 14.32 16.39 4.09
N THR A 301 15.64 16.27 4.23
CA THR A 301 16.44 15.32 3.46
C THR A 301 17.43 14.62 4.38
N LEU A 302 17.47 13.28 4.31
CA LEU A 302 18.43 12.44 5.02
C LEU A 302 19.23 11.62 4.00
N THR A 303 20.55 11.67 4.10
CA THR A 303 21.45 10.86 3.27
C THR A 303 22.09 9.77 4.12
N LEU A 304 21.86 8.52 3.75
CA LEU A 304 22.36 7.33 4.41
C LEU A 304 23.29 6.55 3.48
N PRO A 305 24.62 6.55 3.73
CA PRO A 305 25.54 5.74 2.95
C PRO A 305 25.56 4.30 3.47
N LEU A 306 25.38 3.33 2.56
CA LEU A 306 25.45 1.90 2.86
C LEU A 306 26.86 1.38 2.60
N HIS A 307 27.46 0.82 3.64
CA HIS A 307 28.81 0.25 3.58
C HIS A 307 28.80 -1.21 4.01
N VAL A 308 29.72 -1.99 3.44
CA VAL A 308 29.95 -3.38 3.79
C VAL A 308 31.46 -3.64 3.81
N ASN A 309 31.92 -4.57 4.63
CA ASN A 309 33.35 -4.87 4.71
C ASN A 309 33.72 -6.07 3.83
N VAL A 310 34.67 -5.90 2.91
CA VAL A 310 35.17 -6.99 2.07
C VAL A 310 36.30 -7.70 2.79
N VAL A 311 36.12 -8.99 3.06
CA VAL A 311 37.04 -9.83 3.84
C VAL A 311 37.45 -11.08 3.05
N PRO A 312 38.56 -11.75 3.42
CA PRO A 312 38.92 -13.02 2.81
C PRO A 312 37.82 -14.08 2.95
N GLY A 313 37.74 -15.01 1.99
CA GLY A 313 36.61 -15.94 1.87
C GLY A 313 36.40 -16.87 3.07
N ASP A 314 37.47 -17.21 3.81
CA ASP A 314 37.39 -17.98 5.06
C ASP A 314 36.67 -17.22 6.17
N GLN A 315 36.90 -15.90 6.27
CA GLN A 315 36.20 -15.03 7.22
C GLN A 315 34.75 -14.80 6.79
N ALA A 316 34.52 -14.58 5.50
CA ALA A 316 33.16 -14.40 4.96
C ALA A 316 32.31 -15.67 5.11
N ALA A 317 32.90 -16.87 5.03
CA ALA A 317 32.18 -18.13 5.18
C ALA A 317 31.54 -18.31 6.57
N GLY A 318 32.08 -17.63 7.60
CA GLY A 318 31.54 -17.65 8.97
C GLY A 318 30.43 -16.62 9.22
N ARG A 319 30.05 -15.82 8.23
CA ARG A 319 29.03 -14.77 8.40
C ARG A 319 27.67 -15.36 8.73
N VAL A 320 26.97 -14.72 9.66
CA VAL A 320 25.61 -15.11 10.06
C VAL A 320 24.67 -14.02 9.55
N PRO A 321 23.76 -14.35 8.61
CA PRO A 321 22.78 -13.37 8.16
C PRO A 321 21.85 -12.94 9.28
N ASP A 322 21.46 -11.66 9.30
CA ASP A 322 20.45 -11.15 10.22
C ASP A 322 19.13 -11.90 10.00
N PRO A 323 18.62 -12.60 11.03
CA PRO A 323 17.43 -13.43 10.89
C PRO A 323 16.19 -12.59 10.56
N THR A 324 16.10 -11.35 11.05
CA THR A 324 14.97 -10.44 10.78
C THR A 324 14.97 -10.03 9.31
N VAL A 325 16.11 -9.57 8.78
CA VAL A 325 16.21 -9.16 7.37
C VAL A 325 15.90 -10.34 6.44
N ARG A 326 16.44 -11.52 6.75
CA ARG A 326 16.21 -12.73 5.96
C ARG A 326 14.76 -13.18 5.99
N THR A 327 14.13 -13.19 7.15
CA THR A 327 12.71 -13.56 7.29
C THR A 327 11.79 -12.56 6.58
N GLU A 328 12.07 -11.25 6.69
CA GLU A 328 11.32 -10.21 5.98
C GLU A 328 11.46 -10.38 4.45
N LEU A 329 12.67 -10.64 3.96
CA LEU A 329 12.97 -10.94 2.56
C LEU A 329 12.18 -12.13 2.03
N VAL A 330 12.22 -13.25 2.74
CA VAL A 330 11.56 -14.48 2.31
C VAL A 330 10.07 -14.26 2.16
N TYR A 331 9.43 -13.65 3.14
CA TYR A 331 8.00 -13.42 3.06
C TYR A 331 7.62 -12.43 1.95
N LEU A 332 8.37 -11.34 1.71
CA LEU A 332 8.08 -10.45 0.58
C LEU A 332 8.25 -11.18 -0.76
N ARG A 333 9.28 -12.04 -0.89
CA ARG A 333 9.46 -12.92 -2.05
C ARG A 333 8.30 -13.89 -2.22
N VAL A 334 7.76 -14.45 -1.13
CA VAL A 334 6.56 -15.31 -1.13
C VAL A 334 5.34 -14.55 -1.64
N GLN A 335 5.11 -13.30 -1.19
CA GLN A 335 3.99 -12.50 -1.71
C GLN A 335 4.16 -12.22 -3.20
N ASN A 336 5.37 -11.84 -3.64
CA ASN A 336 5.65 -11.62 -5.05
C ASN A 336 5.48 -12.90 -5.88
N ALA A 337 5.86 -14.07 -5.34
CA ALA A 337 5.65 -15.37 -5.99
C ALA A 337 4.16 -15.71 -6.12
N LYS A 338 3.35 -15.48 -5.08
CA LYS A 338 1.88 -15.62 -5.13
C LYS A 338 1.25 -14.76 -6.21
N ARG A 339 1.71 -13.51 -6.36
CA ARG A 339 1.26 -12.60 -7.43
C ARG A 339 1.65 -13.12 -8.82
N ARG A 340 2.92 -13.53 -9.01
CA ARG A 340 3.38 -14.12 -10.29
C ARG A 340 2.59 -15.39 -10.63
N ALA A 341 2.38 -16.27 -9.65
CA ALA A 341 1.58 -17.47 -9.80
C ALA A 341 0.15 -17.15 -10.24
N SER A 342 -0.51 -16.16 -9.60
CA SER A 342 -1.84 -15.69 -10.03
C SER A 342 -1.85 -15.15 -11.47
N GLY A 343 -0.80 -14.41 -11.86
CA GLY A 343 -0.60 -13.97 -13.24
C GLY A 343 -0.48 -15.14 -14.23
N HIS A 344 0.32 -16.15 -13.89
CA HIS A 344 0.46 -17.37 -14.70
C HIS A 344 -0.86 -18.16 -14.81
N LEU A 345 -1.61 -18.29 -13.72
CA LEU A 345 -2.94 -18.92 -13.72
C LEU A 345 -3.92 -18.17 -14.62
N SER A 346 -3.94 -16.84 -14.54
CA SER A 346 -4.76 -15.99 -15.41
C SER A 346 -4.37 -16.12 -16.89
N ALA A 347 -3.09 -16.33 -17.17
CA ALA A 347 -2.57 -16.60 -18.51
C ALA A 347 -2.70 -18.07 -18.95
N SER A 348 -3.42 -18.90 -18.20
CA SER A 348 -3.60 -20.34 -18.49
C SER A 348 -2.28 -21.13 -18.56
N ALA A 349 -1.30 -20.75 -17.74
CA ALA A 349 0.01 -21.39 -17.58
C ALA A 349 0.17 -22.04 -16.18
N PRO A 350 -0.57 -23.12 -15.86
CA PRO A 350 -0.60 -23.71 -14.53
C PRO A 350 0.74 -24.30 -14.09
N ASP A 351 1.56 -24.81 -15.01
CA ASP A 351 2.88 -25.39 -14.67
C ASP A 351 3.85 -24.35 -14.12
N ALA A 352 3.85 -23.14 -14.73
CA ALA A 352 4.65 -22.01 -14.27
C ALA A 352 4.17 -21.52 -12.89
N ALA A 353 2.85 -21.46 -12.68
CA ALA A 353 2.28 -21.11 -11.38
C ALA A 353 2.69 -22.11 -10.28
N HIS A 354 2.63 -23.42 -10.55
CA HIS A 354 3.06 -24.45 -9.60
C HIS A 354 4.56 -24.36 -9.29
N ALA A 355 5.40 -24.05 -10.28
CA ALA A 355 6.84 -23.87 -10.05
C ALA A 355 7.12 -22.70 -9.10
N GLU A 356 6.43 -21.57 -9.29
CA GLU A 356 6.52 -20.39 -8.41
C GLU A 356 6.05 -20.71 -6.98
N ILE A 357 4.92 -21.42 -6.84
CA ILE A 357 4.38 -21.80 -5.52
C ILE A 357 5.33 -22.75 -4.79
N ARG A 358 5.86 -23.78 -5.47
CA ARG A 358 6.80 -24.73 -4.85
C ARG A 358 8.08 -24.04 -4.39
N HIS A 359 8.67 -23.19 -5.24
CA HIS A 359 9.87 -22.45 -4.86
C HIS A 359 9.63 -21.53 -3.65
N ALA A 360 8.44 -20.92 -3.56
CA ALA A 360 8.03 -20.14 -2.40
C ALA A 360 7.86 -20.99 -1.13
N GLN A 361 7.29 -22.20 -1.24
CA GLN A 361 7.15 -23.15 -0.13
C GLN A 361 8.50 -23.62 0.40
N ASP A 362 9.43 -23.96 -0.50
CA ASP A 362 10.78 -24.39 -0.14
C ASP A 362 11.52 -23.26 0.62
N ALA A 363 11.49 -22.04 0.07
CA ALA A 363 12.11 -20.88 0.70
C ALA A 363 11.52 -20.57 2.09
N LEU A 364 10.22 -20.78 2.27
CA LEU A 364 9.54 -20.57 3.54
C LEU A 364 9.87 -21.66 4.56
N SER A 365 9.92 -22.92 4.12
CA SER A 365 10.33 -24.08 4.94
C SER A 365 11.76 -23.93 5.46
N ASP A 366 12.66 -23.38 4.64
CA ASP A 366 14.04 -23.10 5.04
C ASP A 366 14.16 -21.92 6.01
N ALA A 367 13.25 -20.94 5.93
CA ALA A 367 13.28 -19.73 6.74
C ALA A 367 12.63 -19.91 8.11
N LEU A 368 11.60 -20.75 8.22
CA LEU A 368 10.80 -20.91 9.44
C LEU A 368 11.62 -21.31 10.67
N PRO A 369 12.61 -22.24 10.61
CA PRO A 369 13.39 -22.65 11.79
C PRO A 369 14.31 -21.56 12.35
N VAL A 370 14.71 -20.58 11.53
CA VAL A 370 15.63 -19.51 11.90
C VAL A 370 14.93 -18.16 12.12
N ALA A 371 13.61 -18.13 11.95
CA ALA A 371 12.84 -16.91 12.08
C ALA A 371 12.77 -16.43 13.54
N PRO A 372 12.71 -15.12 13.78
CA PRO A 372 12.39 -14.59 15.10
C PRO A 372 11.01 -15.05 15.61
N ALA A 373 10.88 -15.27 16.92
CA ALA A 373 9.65 -15.74 17.58
C ALA A 373 8.38 -15.01 17.10
N HIS A 374 8.44 -13.67 17.03
CA HIS A 374 7.32 -12.80 16.68
C HIS A 374 6.91 -12.83 15.20
N LEU A 375 7.67 -13.49 14.31
CA LEU A 375 7.35 -13.62 12.89
C LEU A 375 6.90 -15.04 12.51
N HIS A 376 6.93 -16.00 13.43
CA HIS A 376 6.54 -17.39 13.12
C HIS A 376 5.07 -17.52 12.74
N ASP A 377 4.18 -16.81 13.43
CA ASP A 377 2.75 -16.89 13.19
C ASP A 377 2.45 -16.42 11.76
N ASP A 378 2.98 -15.26 11.37
CA ASP A 378 2.88 -14.71 10.01
C ASP A 378 3.39 -15.71 8.94
N LEU A 379 4.58 -16.30 9.15
CA LEU A 379 5.16 -17.26 8.20
C LEU A 379 4.36 -18.56 8.14
N THR A 380 3.80 -19.02 9.26
CA THR A 380 2.99 -20.24 9.33
C THR A 380 1.65 -20.05 8.65
N GLU A 381 1.04 -18.87 8.81
CA GLU A 381 -0.15 -18.47 8.06
C GLU A 381 0.14 -18.47 6.55
N GLU A 382 1.27 -17.89 6.12
CA GLU A 382 1.67 -17.91 4.71
C GLU A 382 1.96 -19.31 4.18
N ALA A 383 2.56 -20.19 4.99
CA ALA A 383 2.79 -21.58 4.59
C ALA A 383 1.47 -22.30 4.33
N THR A 384 0.49 -22.05 5.21
CA THR A 384 -0.87 -22.59 5.09
C THR A 384 -1.58 -22.04 3.85
N ALA A 385 -1.46 -20.74 3.60
CA ALA A 385 -2.03 -20.09 2.41
C ALA A 385 -1.41 -20.63 1.11
N LEU A 386 -0.08 -20.81 1.06
CA LEU A 386 0.60 -21.42 -0.09
C LEU A 386 0.19 -22.88 -0.31
N ALA A 387 0.07 -23.66 0.76
CA ALA A 387 -0.39 -25.05 0.67
C ALA A 387 -1.82 -25.14 0.14
N TYR A 388 -2.71 -24.25 0.61
CA TYR A 388 -4.06 -24.12 0.06
C TYR A 388 -4.04 -23.75 -1.42
N LEU A 389 -3.20 -22.79 -1.82
CA LEU A 389 -3.08 -22.39 -3.23
C LEU A 389 -2.58 -23.53 -4.11
N ALA A 390 -1.57 -24.28 -3.66
CA ALA A 390 -1.06 -25.45 -4.38
C ALA A 390 -2.16 -26.50 -4.61
N ASP A 391 -2.95 -26.81 -3.58
CA ASP A 391 -4.07 -27.76 -3.67
C ASP A 391 -5.14 -27.28 -4.67
N GLN A 392 -5.51 -26.00 -4.63
CA GLN A 392 -6.52 -25.45 -5.52
C GLN A 392 -6.08 -25.40 -6.99
N THR A 393 -4.78 -25.19 -7.25
CA THR A 393 -4.23 -25.24 -8.61
C THR A 393 -4.18 -26.65 -9.17
N GLU A 394 -3.97 -27.67 -8.34
CA GLU A 394 -4.02 -29.08 -8.74
C GLU A 394 -5.45 -29.53 -9.06
N HIS A 395 -6.45 -29.05 -8.33
CA HIS A 395 -7.86 -29.44 -8.50
C HIS A 395 -8.66 -28.60 -9.51
N GLY A 396 -8.00 -27.75 -10.32
CA GLY A 396 -8.64 -27.02 -11.41
C GLY A 396 -9.54 -25.85 -10.99
N MET A 397 -9.50 -25.41 -9.73
CA MET A 397 -10.23 -24.22 -9.23
C MET A 397 -9.45 -22.92 -9.50
N ILE A 398 -8.91 -22.80 -10.72
CA ILE A 398 -7.91 -21.81 -11.16
C ILE A 398 -8.38 -20.37 -10.94
N ALA A 399 -9.65 -20.08 -11.28
CA ALA A 399 -10.19 -18.72 -11.18
C ALA A 399 -10.34 -18.23 -9.71
N ARG A 400 -10.68 -19.14 -8.78
CA ARG A 400 -10.86 -18.80 -7.36
C ARG A 400 -9.51 -18.68 -6.64
N ALA A 401 -8.57 -19.57 -6.95
CA ALA A 401 -7.22 -19.55 -6.40
C ALA A 401 -6.41 -18.32 -6.84
N ALA A 402 -6.48 -17.98 -8.14
CA ALA A 402 -5.81 -16.79 -8.67
C ALA A 402 -6.30 -15.52 -7.98
N LYS A 403 -7.62 -15.41 -7.78
CA LYS A 403 -8.29 -14.29 -7.12
C LYS A 403 -7.86 -14.11 -5.67
N TYR A 404 -7.96 -15.17 -4.87
CA TYR A 404 -7.58 -15.13 -3.45
C TYR A 404 -6.08 -14.84 -3.26
N SER A 405 -5.23 -15.45 -4.10
CA SER A 405 -3.77 -15.26 -4.06
C SER A 405 -3.33 -13.83 -4.37
N SER A 406 -3.87 -13.22 -5.43
CA SER A 406 -3.49 -11.85 -5.82
C SER A 406 -3.90 -10.82 -4.79
N MET A 407 -5.08 -11.00 -4.19
CA MET A 407 -5.62 -10.10 -3.15
C MET A 407 -4.79 -10.19 -1.88
N ASP A 408 -4.59 -11.41 -1.37
CA ASP A 408 -3.83 -11.65 -0.14
C ASP A 408 -2.38 -11.15 -0.30
N ALA A 409 -1.76 -11.41 -1.47
CA ALA A 409 -0.41 -10.94 -1.75
C ALA A 409 -0.27 -9.43 -1.86
N THR A 410 -1.22 -8.75 -2.51
CA THR A 410 -1.16 -7.29 -2.69
C THR A 410 -1.47 -6.57 -1.39
N TYR A 411 -2.47 -7.03 -0.65
CA TYR A 411 -2.78 -6.52 0.67
C TYR A 411 -1.60 -6.70 1.65
N LYS A 412 -1.06 -7.92 1.75
CA LYS A 412 0.02 -8.21 2.70
C LYS A 412 1.34 -7.59 2.28
N SER A 413 1.73 -7.59 1.01
CA SER A 413 3.00 -6.95 0.59
C SER A 413 3.00 -5.43 0.71
N SER A 414 1.86 -4.77 0.49
CA SER A 414 1.73 -3.30 0.62
C SER A 414 1.57 -2.85 2.07
N LYS A 415 0.99 -3.69 2.95
CA LYS A 415 0.80 -3.39 4.37
C LYS A 415 1.83 -4.02 5.32
N ARG A 416 2.70 -4.92 4.86
CA ARG A 416 3.69 -5.53 5.74
C ARG A 416 4.67 -4.48 6.25
N GLY A 417 4.82 -4.46 7.57
CA GLY A 417 5.59 -3.43 8.27
C GLY A 417 4.84 -2.12 8.49
N ARG A 418 3.62 -1.94 7.93
CA ARG A 418 2.69 -0.84 8.22
C ARG A 418 1.90 -1.14 9.48
N THR A 419 2.58 -1.00 10.62
CA THR A 419 1.96 -1.09 11.93
C THR A 419 1.60 0.31 12.42
N ARG A 420 0.39 0.44 12.98
CA ARG A 420 -0.05 1.58 13.78
C ARG A 420 -0.36 1.06 15.18
N PRO A 421 -0.01 1.77 16.27
CA PRO A 421 -0.52 1.42 17.58
C PRO A 421 -2.07 1.44 17.56
N PRO A 422 -2.74 0.52 18.27
CA PRO A 422 -4.20 0.53 18.37
C PRO A 422 -4.67 1.90 18.86
N SER A 423 -5.71 2.44 18.23
CA SER A 423 -6.36 3.67 18.68
C SER A 423 -6.79 3.48 20.13
N THR A 424 -6.24 4.27 21.04
CA THR A 424 -6.72 4.33 22.42
C THR A 424 -8.17 4.81 22.38
N GLU A 425 -9.12 3.89 22.57
CA GLU A 425 -10.50 4.28 22.86
C GLU A 425 -10.50 5.14 24.13
N PRO A 426 -11.10 6.34 24.12
CA PRO A 426 -11.42 7.00 25.37
C PRO A 426 -12.56 6.21 26.03
N ASN A 427 -12.28 5.67 27.22
CA ASN A 427 -13.26 5.07 28.13
C ASN A 427 -14.49 5.95 28.36
#